data_AF-A0A382JFH8-F1
#
_entry.id   AF-A0A382JFH8-F1
#
_cell.length_a   1.000
_cell.length_b   1.000
_cell.length_c   1.000
_cell.angle_alpha   90.00
_cell.angle_beta   90.00
_cell.angle_gamma   90.00
#
_symmetry.space_group_name_H-M   'P 1'
#
loop_
_entity.id
_entity.type
_entity.pdbx_description
1 polymer ?
#
loop_
_entity_poly.entity_id
_entity_poly.type
_entity_poly.pdbx_seq_one_letter_code
_entity_poly.pdbx_strand_id
1 'polypeptide(L)'
;PNDWMTWNNRLTVSPEYFPVNNIPQEIWEEHIDAISGYMGHLTLESILLQEKSTLMLSFLDEMSKYKYKKDKKLTPLIHNGDYHAKIKQKILDVENSYPDLAFPKKVLLKSNQLTLNQKSYAKENPEFIKNLNKICKDWITDKGSPFDMVLAQDGEILFHEAFGSDDYGVFTINTPTEIASITKLFTGILFAQFVDQNIISIDDPVGKYLPDFPVKGPQALTMRHCFTHTSGLYGHGLFDGVHNPWLENTLFQIIKNDTVGTKYKYNGMGFDLAGKVMEVVSGKSIFRLFHEYLYEPLGMENTFHVWDLGYSVQSTAYDLSILAQMVLNKGSYGGKKYFSKETFEKI
;
A
#
# COMPACT_ATOMS: atom_id res chain seq x y z
N PRO A 1 27.07 -19.48 8.26
CA PRO A 1 26.07 -18.53 7.70
C PRO A 1 25.51 -17.68 8.85
N ASN A 2 25.97 -16.43 8.97
CA ASN A 2 25.90 -15.63 10.21
C ASN A 2 24.83 -14.52 10.17
N ASP A 3 23.71 -14.74 9.50
CA ASP A 3 22.66 -13.71 9.45
C ASP A 3 21.28 -14.32 9.68
N TRP A 4 20.96 -14.52 10.95
CA TRP A 4 19.68 -15.04 11.45
C TRP A 4 18.61 -13.94 11.55
N MET A 5 18.95 -12.68 11.27
CA MET A 5 18.03 -11.53 11.37
C MET A 5 17.14 -11.33 10.14
N THR A 6 17.36 -12.09 9.07
CA THR A 6 16.58 -11.97 7.83
C THR A 6 15.24 -12.72 7.86
N TRP A 7 14.90 -13.38 8.99
CA TRP A 7 13.71 -14.23 9.11
C TRP A 7 12.84 -13.95 10.35
N ASN A 8 12.97 -12.79 11.01
CA ASN A 8 12.02 -12.48 12.09
C ASN A 8 10.76 -11.80 11.53
N ASN A 9 9.90 -12.63 10.95
CA ASN A 9 8.51 -12.30 10.72
C ASN A 9 7.85 -12.03 12.08
N ARG A 10 7.58 -10.75 12.35
CA ARG A 10 6.62 -10.24 13.34
C ARG A 10 6.49 -11.16 14.56
N LEU A 11 7.26 -10.86 15.61
CA LEU A 11 6.90 -11.35 16.93
C LEU A 11 5.42 -11.01 17.11
N THR A 12 4.54 -11.98 17.18
CA THR A 12 3.11 -11.74 17.34
C THR A 12 2.84 -12.10 18.79
N VAL A 13 2.58 -11.08 19.60
CA VAL A 13 2.10 -11.34 20.95
C VAL A 13 0.61 -11.61 20.85
N SER A 14 0.10 -12.59 21.57
CA SER A 14 -1.34 -12.80 21.73
C SER A 14 -1.74 -12.33 23.13
N PRO A 15 -1.85 -11.01 23.33
CA PRO A 15 -2.09 -10.50 24.66
C PRO A 15 -3.53 -10.83 25.06
N GLU A 16 -3.70 -11.46 26.22
CA GLU A 16 -5.01 -11.58 26.85
C GLU A 16 -5.59 -10.18 27.06
N TYR A 17 -6.92 -10.08 27.07
CA TYR A 17 -7.58 -8.81 27.35
C TYR A 17 -7.08 -8.24 28.68
N PHE A 18 -6.40 -7.10 28.60
CA PHE A 18 -5.90 -6.39 29.76
C PHE A 18 -6.67 -5.07 29.88
N PRO A 19 -7.45 -4.86 30.96
CA PRO A 19 -8.33 -3.70 31.11
C PRO A 19 -7.54 -2.43 31.47
N VAL A 20 -6.55 -2.07 30.66
CA VAL A 20 -5.83 -0.81 30.75
C VAL A 20 -6.68 0.30 30.14
N ASN A 21 -6.66 1.45 30.81
CA ASN A 21 -7.33 2.69 30.37
C ASN A 21 -8.82 2.53 30.03
N ASN A 22 -9.52 1.57 30.65
CA ASN A 22 -10.95 1.30 30.40
C ASN A 22 -11.28 0.92 28.95
N ILE A 23 -10.35 0.33 28.20
CA ILE A 23 -10.62 -0.23 26.87
C ILE A 23 -11.65 -1.37 27.04
N PRO A 24 -12.85 -1.32 26.42
CA PRO A 24 -13.79 -2.44 26.48
C PRO A 24 -13.22 -3.68 25.77
N GLN A 25 -13.52 -4.86 26.31
CA GLN A 25 -13.05 -6.14 25.76
C GLN A 25 -13.42 -6.32 24.27
N GLU A 26 -14.61 -5.89 23.87
CA GLU A 26 -15.07 -5.96 22.47
C GLU A 26 -14.15 -5.19 21.50
N ILE A 27 -13.62 -4.03 21.93
CA ILE A 27 -12.73 -3.19 21.12
C ILE A 27 -11.32 -3.78 21.07
N TRP A 28 -10.87 -4.38 22.17
CA TRP A 28 -9.61 -5.11 22.21
C TRP A 28 -9.61 -6.30 21.24
N GLU A 29 -10.70 -7.07 21.23
CA GLU A 29 -10.90 -8.21 20.34
C GLU A 29 -11.02 -7.76 18.87
N GLU A 30 -11.70 -6.64 18.59
CA GLU A 30 -11.84 -6.10 17.23
C GLU A 30 -10.49 -5.71 16.58
N HIS A 31 -9.56 -5.20 17.37
CA HIS A 31 -8.26 -4.71 16.88
C HIS A 31 -7.08 -5.61 17.27
N ILE A 32 -7.36 -6.86 17.69
CA ILE A 32 -6.35 -7.74 18.26
C ILE A 32 -5.17 -7.97 17.32
N ASP A 33 -5.37 -8.07 16.01
CA ASP A 33 -4.29 -8.30 15.05
C ASP A 33 -3.33 -7.10 14.95
N ALA A 34 -3.87 -5.87 14.96
CA ALA A 34 -3.07 -4.65 14.93
C ALA A 34 -2.31 -4.44 16.25
N ILE A 35 -2.98 -4.69 17.39
CA ILE A 35 -2.39 -4.64 18.72
C ILE A 35 -1.25 -5.66 18.83
N SER A 36 -1.52 -6.91 18.41
CA SER A 36 -0.58 -8.02 18.42
C SER A 36 0.65 -7.75 17.56
N GLY A 37 0.44 -7.22 16.35
CA GLY A 37 1.53 -6.86 15.44
C GLY A 37 2.40 -5.72 15.99
N TYR A 38 1.78 -4.67 16.53
CA TYR A 38 2.51 -3.50 17.03
C TYR A 38 3.28 -3.79 18.34
N MET A 39 2.63 -4.42 19.33
CA MET A 39 3.31 -4.84 20.57
C MET A 39 4.44 -5.83 20.28
N GLY A 40 4.21 -6.69 19.28
CA GLY A 40 5.18 -7.57 18.70
C GLY A 40 6.46 -6.89 18.21
N HIS A 41 6.28 -5.90 17.35
CA HIS A 41 7.34 -5.05 16.83
C HIS A 41 8.10 -4.34 17.97
N LEU A 42 7.40 -3.69 18.90
CA LEU A 42 8.02 -2.99 20.04
C LEU A 42 8.81 -3.93 20.95
N THR A 43 8.29 -5.13 21.21
CA THR A 43 8.98 -6.13 22.02
C THR A 43 10.27 -6.56 21.35
N LEU A 44 10.24 -6.78 20.04
CA LEU A 44 11.43 -7.16 19.28
C LEU A 44 12.47 -6.04 19.25
N GLU A 45 12.07 -4.79 18.96
CA GLU A 45 12.98 -3.65 18.99
C GLU A 45 13.61 -3.48 20.37
N SER A 46 12.81 -3.58 21.43
CA SER A 46 13.31 -3.41 22.79
C SER A 46 14.32 -4.49 23.19
N ILE A 47 14.13 -5.73 22.74
CA ILE A 47 15.07 -6.84 22.99
C ILE A 47 16.36 -6.65 22.19
N LEU A 48 16.27 -6.21 20.93
CA LEU A 48 17.42 -6.14 20.04
C LEU A 48 18.31 -4.92 20.27
N LEU A 49 17.76 -3.82 20.81
CA LEU A 49 18.42 -2.52 20.79
C LEU A 49 18.89 -2.01 22.17
N GLN A 50 18.63 -2.70 23.28
CA GLN A 50 19.04 -2.24 24.61
C GLN A 50 20.06 -3.17 25.31
N GLU A 51 21.16 -2.59 25.79
CA GLU A 51 22.24 -3.32 26.48
C GLU A 51 22.10 -3.39 28.01
N LYS A 52 21.25 -2.55 28.64
CA LYS A 52 21.24 -2.36 30.11
C LYS A 52 19.87 -2.24 30.79
N SER A 53 18.77 -2.21 30.05
CA SER A 53 17.52 -1.44 30.29
C SER A 53 16.42 -1.97 29.37
N THR A 54 15.14 -1.82 29.71
CA THR A 54 14.03 -1.78 28.75
C THR A 54 12.95 -0.94 29.39
N LEU A 55 12.56 0.16 28.73
CA LEU A 55 11.39 0.95 29.08
C LEU A 55 10.50 1.00 27.84
N MET A 56 9.39 0.27 27.87
CA MET A 56 8.41 0.26 26.79
C MET A 56 7.49 1.48 26.94
N LEU A 57 7.63 2.46 26.05
CA LEU A 57 6.70 3.57 25.90
C LEU A 57 5.78 3.29 24.71
N SER A 58 4.70 2.55 24.95
CA SER A 58 3.66 2.35 23.93
C SER A 58 2.66 3.50 23.98
N PHE A 59 2.58 4.29 22.90
CA PHE A 59 1.48 5.22 22.70
C PHE A 59 0.30 4.46 22.09
N LEU A 60 -0.62 4.01 22.95
CA LEU A 60 -1.95 3.60 22.51
C LEU A 60 -2.77 4.89 22.36
N ASP A 61 -2.88 5.42 21.15
CA ASP A 61 -3.88 6.47 20.89
C ASP A 61 -5.27 5.85 21.09
N GLU A 62 -5.97 6.32 22.12
CA GLU A 62 -7.25 5.77 22.57
C GLU A 62 -8.35 6.17 21.58
N MET A 63 -8.55 5.36 20.54
CA MET A 63 -9.65 5.56 19.58
C MET A 63 -11.03 5.58 20.26
N SER A 64 -11.17 4.92 21.42
CA SER A 64 -12.43 4.82 22.19
C SER A 64 -12.86 6.15 22.83
N LYS A 65 -11.92 7.04 23.23
CA LYS A 65 -12.25 8.37 23.77
C LYS A 65 -13.04 9.22 22.78
N TYR A 66 -12.81 9.00 21.49
CA TYR A 66 -13.40 9.79 20.41
C TYR A 66 -14.66 9.15 19.81
N LYS A 67 -15.07 7.95 20.26
CA LYS A 67 -16.23 7.21 19.72
C LYS A 67 -16.22 7.13 18.19
N TYR A 68 -15.05 6.87 17.60
CA TYR A 68 -14.93 6.76 16.15
C TYR A 68 -15.85 5.65 15.62
N LYS A 69 -16.50 5.91 14.48
CA LYS A 69 -17.24 4.86 13.76
C LYS A 69 -16.23 3.85 13.22
N LYS A 70 -16.64 2.58 13.15
CA LYS A 70 -15.88 1.54 12.45
C LYS A 70 -15.59 1.98 11.02
N ASP A 71 -14.33 2.27 10.73
CA ASP A 71 -13.85 2.80 9.46
C ASP A 71 -12.38 2.38 9.27
N LYS A 72 -12.03 1.90 8.07
CA LYS A 72 -10.68 1.42 7.74
C LYS A 72 -9.60 2.52 7.81
N LYS A 73 -10.00 3.79 7.77
CA LYS A 73 -9.11 4.95 7.97
C LYS A 73 -8.86 5.30 9.44
N LEU A 74 -9.68 4.78 10.35
CA LEU A 74 -9.66 5.12 11.76
C LEU A 74 -9.08 3.93 12.53
N THR A 75 -7.80 3.65 12.27
CA THR A 75 -7.03 2.59 12.95
C THR A 75 -5.88 3.19 13.75
N PRO A 76 -5.45 2.56 14.87
CA PRO A 76 -4.34 3.09 15.66
C PRO A 76 -3.06 3.29 14.84
N LEU A 77 -2.81 2.40 13.87
CA LEU A 77 -1.69 2.47 12.94
C LEU A 77 -1.71 3.75 12.10
N ILE A 78 -2.85 4.07 11.49
CA ILE A 78 -3.01 5.27 10.67
C ILE A 78 -2.84 6.53 11.52
N HIS A 79 -3.48 6.58 12.70
CA HIS A 79 -3.38 7.72 13.60
C HIS A 79 -1.94 7.96 14.09
N ASN A 80 -1.23 6.89 14.46
CA ASN A 80 0.18 6.97 14.81
C ASN A 80 1.04 7.47 13.64
N GLY A 81 0.82 6.92 12.43
CA GLY A 81 1.53 7.36 11.23
C GLY A 81 1.27 8.84 10.90
N ASP A 82 0.03 9.32 11.03
CA ASP A 82 -0.30 10.75 10.83
C ASP A 82 0.42 11.64 11.85
N TYR A 83 0.48 11.19 13.11
CA TYR A 83 1.20 11.90 14.16
C TYR A 83 2.69 12.01 13.84
N HIS A 84 3.31 10.90 13.41
CA HIS A 84 4.71 10.89 12.99
C HIS A 84 4.97 11.77 11.76
N ALA A 85 4.10 11.72 10.74
CA ALA A 85 4.21 12.58 9.56
C ALA A 85 4.17 14.07 9.94
N LYS A 86 3.24 14.48 10.83
CA LYS A 86 3.14 15.86 11.33
C LYS A 86 4.34 16.27 12.18
N ILE A 87 4.84 15.39 13.04
CA ILE A 87 6.08 15.64 13.79
C ILE A 87 7.25 15.83 12.83
N LYS A 88 7.35 15.01 11.78
CA LYS A 88 8.42 15.15 10.79
C LYS A 88 8.34 16.51 10.10
N GLN A 89 7.15 16.96 9.70
CA GLN A 89 6.97 18.32 9.16
C GLN A 89 7.46 19.41 10.11
N LYS A 90 7.16 19.30 11.41
CA LYS A 90 7.66 20.21 12.46
C LYS A 90 9.18 20.22 12.56
N ILE A 91 9.78 19.05 12.62
CA ILE A 91 11.24 18.89 12.76
C ILE A 91 11.96 19.47 11.54
N LEU A 92 11.38 19.29 10.35
CA LEU A 92 11.96 19.78 9.09
C LEU A 92 11.59 21.24 8.78
N ASP A 93 10.77 21.90 9.60
CA ASP A 93 10.24 23.25 9.38
C ASP A 93 9.51 23.41 8.03
N VAL A 94 8.70 22.40 7.68
CA VAL A 94 7.92 22.35 6.43
C VAL A 94 6.41 22.25 6.65
N GLU A 95 5.94 22.55 7.86
CA GLU A 95 4.51 22.61 8.15
C GLU A 95 3.82 23.63 7.23
N ASN A 96 2.80 23.18 6.48
CA ASN A 96 2.06 24.00 5.51
C ASN A 96 2.92 24.54 4.34
N SER A 97 4.12 24.00 4.12
CA SER A 97 5.00 24.40 3.00
C SER A 97 4.60 23.77 1.67
N TYR A 98 3.72 22.77 1.67
CA TYR A 98 3.24 22.08 0.49
C TYR A 98 1.72 22.22 0.35
N PRO A 99 1.18 22.29 -0.88
CA PRO A 99 -0.25 22.21 -1.11
C PRO A 99 -0.82 20.86 -0.65
N ASP A 100 -2.02 20.87 -0.08
CA ASP A 100 -2.75 19.64 0.20
C ASP A 100 -3.05 18.88 -1.10
N LEU A 101 -2.92 17.55 -1.05
CA LEU A 101 -3.42 16.69 -2.13
C LEU A 101 -4.93 16.84 -2.21
N ALA A 102 -5.45 17.32 -3.35
CA ALA A 102 -6.87 17.42 -3.61
C ALA A 102 -7.45 16.05 -4.00
N PHE A 103 -8.72 15.83 -3.67
CA PHE A 103 -9.46 14.63 -4.05
C PHE A 103 -9.62 14.48 -5.57
N PRO A 104 -9.83 13.24 -6.07
CA PRO A 104 -10.12 12.98 -7.48
C PRO A 104 -11.27 13.85 -8.00
N LYS A 105 -11.03 14.54 -9.12
CA LYS A 105 -11.95 15.53 -9.68
C LYS A 105 -13.14 14.85 -10.34
N LYS A 106 -14.36 15.29 -10.03
CA LYS A 106 -15.56 14.87 -10.79
C LYS A 106 -15.47 15.44 -12.21
N VAL A 107 -15.72 14.59 -13.21
CA VAL A 107 -15.72 14.96 -14.63
C VAL A 107 -17.10 14.71 -15.25
N LEU A 108 -17.50 15.57 -16.18
CA LEU A 108 -18.80 15.49 -16.86
C LEU A 108 -18.88 14.30 -17.82
N LEU A 109 -17.82 14.12 -18.61
CA LEU A 109 -17.69 12.96 -19.50
C LEU A 109 -17.18 11.78 -18.67
N LYS A 110 -18.06 10.79 -18.50
CA LYS A 110 -17.75 9.58 -17.76
C LYS A 110 -16.88 8.65 -18.61
N SER A 111 -15.78 8.18 -18.05
CA SER A 111 -15.00 7.10 -18.64
C SER A 111 -15.63 5.74 -18.31
N ASN A 112 -15.17 4.69 -18.99
CA ASN A 112 -15.70 3.35 -18.79
C ASN A 112 -15.50 2.93 -17.32
N GLN A 113 -16.56 2.47 -16.69
CA GLN A 113 -16.51 1.75 -15.42
C GLN A 113 -16.92 0.32 -15.67
N LEU A 114 -16.54 -0.58 -14.78
CA LEU A 114 -16.88 -1.98 -14.94
C LEU A 114 -18.38 -2.19 -14.79
N THR A 115 -18.97 -2.91 -15.73
CA THR A 115 -20.38 -3.33 -15.71
C THR A 115 -20.50 -4.84 -15.90
N LEU A 116 -21.42 -5.48 -15.21
CA LEU A 116 -21.58 -6.94 -15.27
C LEU A 116 -22.34 -7.35 -16.53
N ASN A 117 -21.68 -8.10 -17.43
CA ASN A 117 -22.30 -8.70 -18.63
C ASN A 117 -22.15 -10.23 -18.72
N GLN A 118 -21.58 -10.86 -17.67
CA GLN A 118 -21.27 -12.30 -17.64
C GLN A 118 -22.44 -13.20 -18.05
N LYS A 119 -23.67 -12.91 -17.63
CA LYS A 119 -24.85 -13.74 -17.95
C LYS A 119 -25.19 -13.74 -19.45
N SER A 120 -25.16 -12.58 -20.10
CA SER A 120 -25.43 -12.51 -21.55
C SER A 120 -24.29 -13.14 -22.32
N TYR A 121 -23.05 -12.78 -21.96
CA TYR A 121 -21.86 -13.29 -22.61
C TYR A 121 -21.76 -14.82 -22.52
N ALA A 122 -22.09 -15.43 -21.36
CA ALA A 122 -22.09 -16.88 -21.20
C ALA A 122 -23.18 -17.59 -22.02
N LYS A 123 -24.32 -16.93 -22.26
CA LYS A 123 -25.39 -17.46 -23.13
C LYS A 123 -24.95 -17.45 -24.60
N GLU A 124 -24.23 -16.42 -25.01
CA GLU A 124 -23.73 -16.26 -26.38
C GLU A 124 -22.48 -17.11 -26.65
N ASN A 125 -21.65 -17.35 -25.63
CA ASN A 125 -20.36 -18.05 -25.73
C ASN A 125 -20.24 -19.25 -24.76
N PRO A 126 -21.18 -20.21 -24.78
CA PRO A 126 -21.25 -21.26 -23.77
C PRO A 126 -20.03 -22.19 -23.77
N GLU A 127 -19.50 -22.55 -24.94
CA GLU A 127 -18.32 -23.42 -25.04
C GLU A 127 -17.05 -22.74 -24.50
N PHE A 128 -16.89 -21.43 -24.73
CA PHE A 128 -15.77 -20.68 -24.16
C PHE A 128 -15.83 -20.69 -22.64
N ILE A 129 -16.97 -20.35 -22.05
CA ILE A 129 -17.15 -20.33 -20.58
C ILE A 129 -16.98 -21.72 -19.98
N LYS A 130 -17.48 -22.76 -20.65
CA LYS A 130 -17.31 -24.16 -20.23
C LYS A 130 -15.82 -24.55 -20.23
N ASN A 131 -15.09 -24.22 -21.29
CA ASN A 131 -13.66 -24.51 -21.39
C ASN A 131 -12.84 -23.73 -20.35
N LEU A 132 -13.15 -22.45 -20.14
CA LEU A 132 -12.52 -21.62 -19.11
C LEU A 132 -12.73 -22.21 -17.71
N ASN A 133 -13.98 -22.55 -17.37
CA ASN A 133 -14.31 -23.22 -16.12
C ASN A 133 -13.58 -24.55 -15.95
N LYS A 134 -13.45 -25.33 -17.03
CA LYS A 134 -12.73 -26.61 -17.01
C LYS A 134 -11.26 -26.36 -16.65
N ILE A 135 -10.59 -25.44 -17.34
CA ILE A 135 -9.17 -25.11 -17.09
C ILE A 135 -8.96 -24.65 -15.64
N CYS A 136 -9.82 -23.77 -15.13
CA CYS A 136 -9.73 -23.30 -13.74
C CYS A 136 -9.93 -24.43 -12.71
N LYS A 137 -10.85 -25.37 -12.97
CA LYS A 137 -11.06 -26.54 -12.10
C LYS A 137 -9.94 -27.57 -12.20
N ASP A 138 -9.38 -27.75 -13.39
CA ASP A 138 -8.24 -28.63 -13.61
C ASP A 138 -7.03 -28.13 -12.82
N TRP A 139 -6.76 -26.81 -12.80
CA TRP A 139 -5.72 -26.21 -11.96
C TRP A 139 -5.85 -26.60 -10.48
N ILE A 140 -7.05 -26.50 -9.92
CA ILE A 140 -7.30 -26.90 -8.52
C ILE A 140 -7.13 -28.41 -8.34
N THR A 141 -7.60 -29.22 -9.30
CA THR A 141 -7.44 -30.68 -9.27
C THR A 141 -5.97 -31.11 -9.31
N ASP A 142 -5.15 -30.36 -10.05
CA ASP A 142 -3.71 -30.52 -10.17
C ASP A 142 -2.93 -29.92 -8.98
N LYS A 143 -3.62 -29.67 -7.85
CA LYS A 143 -3.08 -29.12 -6.59
C LYS A 143 -2.58 -27.67 -6.69
N GLY A 144 -3.09 -26.92 -7.66
CA GLY A 144 -2.90 -25.48 -7.72
C GLY A 144 -3.58 -24.76 -6.55
N SER A 145 -3.05 -23.59 -6.18
CA SER A 145 -3.61 -22.75 -5.12
C SER A 145 -5.01 -22.25 -5.48
N PRO A 146 -5.91 -22.06 -4.49
CA PRO A 146 -7.19 -21.38 -4.68
C PRO A 146 -7.00 -19.95 -5.19
N PHE A 147 -7.96 -19.45 -5.98
CA PHE A 147 -7.88 -18.13 -6.61
C PHE A 147 -9.27 -17.62 -7.05
N ASP A 148 -9.38 -16.31 -7.27
CA ASP A 148 -10.46 -15.68 -8.02
C ASP A 148 -9.94 -15.14 -9.36
N MET A 149 -10.85 -14.93 -10.30
CA MET A 149 -10.51 -14.44 -11.63
C MET A 149 -11.60 -13.54 -12.16
N VAL A 150 -11.19 -12.41 -12.74
CA VAL A 150 -12.04 -11.52 -13.54
C VAL A 150 -11.51 -11.46 -14.97
N LEU A 151 -12.40 -11.71 -15.93
CA LEU A 151 -12.20 -11.39 -17.35
C LEU A 151 -13.14 -10.23 -17.69
N ALA A 152 -12.56 -9.13 -18.16
CA ALA A 152 -13.31 -7.98 -18.63
C ALA A 152 -12.81 -7.54 -20.01
N GLN A 153 -13.73 -7.04 -20.83
CA GLN A 153 -13.47 -6.48 -22.15
C GLN A 153 -14.31 -5.22 -22.33
N ASP A 154 -13.69 -4.14 -22.81
CA ASP A 154 -14.36 -2.86 -23.10
C ASP A 154 -15.20 -2.29 -21.94
N GLY A 155 -14.79 -2.56 -20.69
CA GLY A 155 -15.52 -2.15 -19.49
C GLY A 155 -16.61 -3.14 -19.06
N GLU A 156 -16.81 -4.25 -19.75
CA GLU A 156 -17.78 -5.28 -19.40
C GLU A 156 -17.10 -6.49 -18.77
N ILE A 157 -17.56 -6.91 -17.59
CA ILE A 157 -17.13 -8.15 -16.94
C ILE A 157 -17.86 -9.31 -17.61
N LEU A 158 -17.09 -10.16 -18.26
CA LEU A 158 -17.52 -11.33 -19.00
C LEU A 158 -17.48 -12.62 -18.16
N PHE A 159 -16.60 -12.64 -17.15
CA PHE A 159 -16.42 -13.76 -16.24
C PHE A 159 -15.86 -13.24 -14.90
N HIS A 160 -16.44 -13.67 -13.78
CA HIS A 160 -16.01 -13.36 -12.43
C HIS A 160 -16.38 -14.53 -11.51
N GLU A 161 -15.41 -15.37 -11.20
CA GLU A 161 -15.61 -16.58 -10.39
C GLU A 161 -14.40 -16.84 -9.49
N ALA A 162 -14.60 -17.70 -8.49
CA ALA A 162 -13.56 -18.18 -7.58
C ALA A 162 -13.50 -19.71 -7.58
N PHE A 163 -12.31 -20.24 -7.31
CA PHE A 163 -12.00 -21.65 -7.42
C PHE A 163 -11.14 -22.13 -6.24
N GLY A 164 -11.50 -23.31 -5.73
CA GLY A 164 -10.72 -24.00 -4.70
C GLY A 164 -11.06 -23.60 -3.28
N SER A 165 -10.35 -24.25 -2.37
CA SER A 165 -10.41 -24.03 -0.93
C SER A 165 -9.05 -24.35 -0.35
N ASP A 166 -8.69 -23.70 0.75
CA ASP A 166 -7.49 -23.99 1.52
C ASP A 166 -7.87 -24.21 3.00
N ASP A 167 -6.86 -24.21 3.88
CA ASP A 167 -7.04 -24.38 5.32
C ASP A 167 -7.88 -23.25 5.96
N TYR A 168 -8.08 -22.13 5.26
CA TYR A 168 -8.91 -21.01 5.69
C TYR A 168 -10.35 -21.09 5.15
N GLY A 169 -10.66 -22.11 4.34
CA GLY A 169 -12.01 -22.41 3.85
C GLY A 169 -12.17 -22.25 2.35
N VAL A 170 -13.41 -22.07 1.92
CA VAL A 170 -13.74 -21.91 0.49
C VAL A 170 -13.30 -20.54 0.01
N PHE A 171 -12.52 -20.50 -1.08
CA PHE A 171 -12.10 -19.25 -1.68
C PHE A 171 -13.28 -18.59 -2.40
N THR A 172 -13.48 -17.29 -2.21
CA THR A 172 -14.60 -16.55 -2.79
C THR A 172 -14.09 -15.35 -3.58
N ILE A 173 -14.94 -14.80 -4.44
CA ILE A 173 -14.67 -13.55 -5.18
C ILE A 173 -14.44 -12.32 -4.28
N ASN A 174 -14.73 -12.44 -2.98
CA ASN A 174 -14.53 -11.40 -1.99
C ASN A 174 -13.35 -11.69 -1.06
N THR A 175 -12.62 -12.80 -1.25
CA THR A 175 -11.49 -13.19 -0.40
C THR A 175 -10.25 -12.39 -0.81
N PRO A 176 -9.75 -11.45 0.03
CA PRO A 176 -8.53 -10.72 -0.29
C PRO A 176 -7.33 -11.67 -0.25
N THR A 177 -6.38 -11.49 -1.18
CA THR A 177 -5.09 -12.18 -1.19
C THR A 177 -3.96 -11.20 -1.33
N GLU A 178 -2.80 -11.55 -0.78
CA GLU A 178 -1.58 -10.76 -0.99
C GLU A 178 -1.18 -10.81 -2.47
N ILE A 179 -1.16 -9.65 -3.11
CA ILE A 179 -0.90 -9.52 -4.56
C ILE A 179 0.59 -9.28 -4.87
N ALA A 180 1.44 -9.38 -3.85
CA ALA A 180 2.87 -9.19 -3.95
C ALA A 180 3.21 -7.90 -4.72
N SER A 181 4.04 -8.02 -5.75
CA SER A 181 4.60 -6.90 -6.49
C SER A 181 3.59 -6.07 -7.30
N ILE A 182 2.34 -6.52 -7.47
CA ILE A 182 1.27 -5.69 -8.07
C ILE A 182 1.00 -4.45 -7.19
N THR A 183 1.32 -4.52 -5.88
CA THR A 183 1.33 -3.38 -4.94
C THR A 183 1.99 -2.12 -5.52
N LYS A 184 3.08 -2.26 -6.29
CA LYS A 184 3.79 -1.13 -6.89
C LYS A 184 2.91 -0.28 -7.82
N LEU A 185 1.93 -0.90 -8.49
CA LEU A 185 0.96 -0.20 -9.32
C LEU A 185 0.08 0.74 -8.50
N PHE A 186 -0.35 0.30 -7.32
CA PHE A 186 -1.13 1.14 -6.39
C PHE A 186 -0.32 2.36 -5.97
N THR A 187 0.93 2.14 -5.54
CA THR A 187 1.85 3.20 -5.13
C THR A 187 2.13 4.19 -6.26
N GLY A 188 2.37 3.70 -7.48
CA GLY A 188 2.55 4.53 -8.66
C GLY A 188 1.31 5.36 -8.99
N ILE A 189 0.12 4.79 -8.89
CA ILE A 189 -1.15 5.49 -9.12
C ILE A 189 -1.40 6.58 -8.07
N LEU A 190 -1.13 6.32 -6.79
CA LEU A 190 -1.24 7.35 -5.75
C LEU A 190 -0.23 8.48 -6.02
N PHE A 191 1.02 8.12 -6.32
CA PHE A 191 2.07 9.10 -6.64
C PHE A 191 1.73 9.93 -7.88
N ALA A 192 1.10 9.34 -8.90
CA ALA A 192 0.62 10.04 -10.09
C ALA A 192 -0.30 11.22 -9.75
N GLN A 193 -1.11 11.11 -8.69
CA GLN A 193 -1.99 12.20 -8.25
C GLN A 193 -1.17 13.39 -7.71
N PHE A 194 -0.07 13.14 -6.99
CA PHE A 194 0.86 14.19 -6.56
C PHE A 194 1.55 14.87 -7.75
N VAL A 195 1.93 14.09 -8.76
CA VAL A 195 2.54 14.60 -10.00
C VAL A 195 1.56 15.45 -10.81
N ASP A 196 0.31 14.99 -11.00
CA ASP A 196 -0.74 15.72 -11.72
C ASP A 196 -1.06 17.07 -11.06
N GLN A 197 -0.94 17.15 -9.74
CA GLN A 197 -1.22 18.36 -8.97
C GLN A 197 0.03 19.24 -8.76
N ASN A 198 1.16 18.89 -9.38
CA ASN A 198 2.45 19.59 -9.26
C ASN A 198 2.95 19.73 -7.81
N ILE A 199 2.54 18.83 -6.92
CA ILE A 199 2.98 18.81 -5.52
C ILE A 199 4.37 18.17 -5.45
N ILE A 200 4.56 17.07 -6.20
CA ILE A 200 5.84 16.38 -6.34
C ILE A 200 6.10 16.13 -7.82
N SER A 201 7.29 16.44 -8.34
CA SER A 201 7.70 16.04 -9.68
C SER A 201 8.37 14.67 -9.66
N ILE A 202 8.13 13.85 -10.69
CA ILE A 202 8.85 12.59 -10.90
C ILE A 202 10.36 12.81 -11.01
N ASP A 203 10.82 13.98 -11.43
CA ASP A 203 12.26 14.29 -11.56
C ASP A 203 12.84 15.04 -10.35
N ASP A 204 12.04 15.31 -9.32
CA ASP A 204 12.56 15.95 -8.12
C ASP A 204 13.57 15.03 -7.41
N PRO A 205 14.70 15.58 -6.91
CA PRO A 205 15.57 14.84 -6.02
C PRO A 205 14.86 14.58 -4.70
N VAL A 206 15.03 13.39 -4.12
CA VAL A 206 14.46 13.04 -2.81
C VAL A 206 14.94 14.01 -1.72
N GLY A 207 16.18 14.50 -1.83
CA GLY A 207 16.77 15.52 -0.95
C GLY A 207 16.01 16.84 -0.88
N LYS A 208 15.12 17.13 -1.84
CA LYS A 208 14.22 18.29 -1.79
C LYS A 208 13.21 18.19 -0.65
N TYR A 209 12.84 16.97 -0.26
CA TYR A 209 11.81 16.68 0.73
C TYR A 209 12.40 16.07 2.01
N LEU A 210 13.49 15.32 1.89
CA LEU A 210 14.15 14.61 2.98
C LEU A 210 15.62 15.05 3.07
N PRO A 211 15.95 16.05 3.92
CA PRO A 211 17.26 16.75 3.88
C PRO A 211 18.50 15.89 4.14
N ASP A 212 18.35 14.67 4.68
CA ASP A 212 19.45 13.71 4.81
C ASP A 212 19.96 13.24 3.44
N PHE A 213 19.11 13.30 2.40
CA PHE A 213 19.49 12.97 1.03
C PHE A 213 20.07 14.19 0.32
N PRO A 214 21.14 14.02 -0.49
CA PRO A 214 21.68 15.11 -1.27
C PRO A 214 20.71 15.50 -2.40
N VAL A 215 20.65 16.81 -2.69
CA VAL A 215 19.88 17.35 -3.82
C VAL A 215 20.63 17.30 -5.15
N LYS A 216 21.97 17.12 -5.11
CA LYS A 216 22.85 17.09 -6.28
C LYS A 216 23.99 16.08 -6.06
N GLY A 217 24.62 15.68 -7.16
CA GLY A 217 25.76 14.76 -7.13
C GLY A 217 25.36 13.29 -7.27
N PRO A 218 26.33 12.36 -7.18
CA PRO A 218 26.15 10.96 -7.57
C PRO A 218 25.23 10.14 -6.65
N GLN A 219 24.88 10.65 -5.46
CA GLN A 219 23.90 10.04 -4.55
C GLN A 219 22.53 10.72 -4.58
N ALA A 220 22.35 11.78 -5.37
CA ALA A 220 21.09 12.51 -5.45
C ALA A 220 20.08 11.72 -6.31
N LEU A 221 19.39 10.78 -5.68
CA LEU A 221 18.35 10.01 -6.34
C LEU A 221 17.05 10.82 -6.45
N THR A 222 16.35 10.63 -7.56
CA THR A 222 15.08 11.30 -7.84
C THR A 222 13.92 10.37 -7.58
N MET A 223 12.71 10.93 -7.52
CA MET A 223 11.49 10.11 -7.47
C MET A 223 11.44 9.11 -8.65
N ARG A 224 11.92 9.49 -9.83
CA ARG A 224 12.05 8.60 -11.01
C ARG A 224 12.88 7.38 -10.66
N HIS A 225 14.04 7.55 -10.05
CA HIS A 225 14.90 6.44 -9.68
C HIS A 225 14.23 5.45 -8.72
N CYS A 226 13.36 5.94 -7.82
CA CYS A 226 12.54 5.09 -6.95
C CYS A 226 11.61 4.18 -7.75
N PHE A 227 10.89 4.73 -8.72
CA PHE A 227 9.89 4.01 -9.52
C PHE A 227 10.48 3.21 -10.69
N THR A 228 11.70 3.51 -11.14
CA THR A 228 12.39 2.80 -12.24
C THR A 228 13.41 1.77 -11.75
N HIS A 229 13.45 1.48 -10.45
CA HIS A 229 14.39 0.52 -9.84
C HIS A 229 15.87 0.88 -10.08
N THR A 230 16.19 2.17 -10.14
CA THR A 230 17.56 2.68 -10.33
C THR A 230 18.01 3.56 -9.17
N SER A 231 17.36 3.46 -8.01
CA SER A 231 17.68 4.21 -6.79
C SER A 231 18.97 3.77 -6.08
N GLY A 232 19.59 2.67 -6.51
CA GLY A 232 20.71 2.04 -5.78
C GLY A 232 20.27 1.18 -4.59
N LEU A 233 18.97 1.15 -4.27
CA LEU A 233 18.39 0.33 -3.21
C LEU A 233 18.13 -1.12 -3.66
N TYR A 234 17.81 -1.98 -2.69
CA TYR A 234 17.53 -3.40 -2.91
C TYR A 234 16.58 -3.97 -1.85
N GLY A 235 15.98 -5.13 -2.14
CA GLY A 235 15.07 -5.80 -1.21
C GLY A 235 13.66 -5.22 -1.23
N HIS A 236 12.80 -5.79 -0.38
CA HIS A 236 11.38 -5.43 -0.23
C HIS A 236 11.06 -5.32 1.25
N GLY A 237 10.53 -4.16 1.66
CA GLY A 237 10.17 -3.81 3.05
C GLY A 237 11.21 -4.17 4.13
N LEU A 238 12.49 -4.05 3.81
CA LEU A 238 13.55 -4.08 4.81
C LEU A 238 13.28 -3.01 5.89
N PHE A 239 13.74 -3.28 7.11
CA PHE A 239 13.60 -2.34 8.24
C PHE A 239 12.14 -1.98 8.55
N ASP A 240 11.24 -2.96 8.47
CA ASP A 240 9.79 -2.84 8.73
C ASP A 240 9.04 -1.93 7.73
N GLY A 241 9.63 -1.63 6.58
CA GLY A 241 8.98 -0.85 5.53
C GLY A 241 8.50 0.51 6.04
N VAL A 242 7.31 0.94 5.59
CA VAL A 242 6.80 2.27 5.92
C VAL A 242 6.30 2.40 7.36
N HIS A 243 6.19 1.31 8.12
CA HIS A 243 5.91 1.37 9.56
C HIS A 243 7.05 1.98 10.35
N ASN A 244 8.29 1.82 9.87
CA ASN A 244 9.44 2.45 10.49
C ASN A 244 9.41 3.97 10.25
N PRO A 245 9.24 4.79 11.30
CA PRO A 245 9.14 6.24 11.16
C PRO A 245 10.49 6.89 10.80
N TRP A 246 11.59 6.13 10.82
CA TRP A 246 12.94 6.56 10.47
C TRP A 246 13.46 5.86 9.21
N LEU A 247 12.59 5.19 8.44
CA LEU A 247 13.00 4.37 7.29
C LEU A 247 13.93 5.14 6.36
N GLU A 248 13.59 6.38 6.01
CA GLU A 248 14.38 7.21 5.10
C GLU A 248 15.81 7.46 5.62
N ASN A 249 15.97 7.65 6.94
CA ASN A 249 17.28 7.81 7.57
C ASN A 249 18.10 6.53 7.45
N THR A 250 17.46 5.37 7.67
CA THR A 250 18.10 4.06 7.49
C THR A 250 18.47 3.80 6.04
N LEU A 251 17.58 4.12 5.10
CA LEU A 251 17.79 3.93 3.67
C LEU A 251 18.93 4.79 3.13
N PHE A 252 19.07 6.02 3.63
CA PHE A 252 20.18 6.89 3.25
C PHE A 252 21.55 6.23 3.54
N GLN A 253 21.69 5.57 4.69
CA GLN A 253 22.97 4.95 5.11
C GLN A 253 23.40 3.77 4.22
N ILE A 254 22.47 3.11 3.52
CA ILE A 254 22.76 1.93 2.71
C ILE A 254 23.00 2.24 1.23
N ILE A 255 22.75 3.47 0.79
CA ILE A 255 22.97 3.89 -0.60
C ILE A 255 24.45 4.17 -0.84
N LYS A 256 25.08 3.34 -1.68
CA LYS A 256 26.50 3.47 -2.02
C LYS A 256 26.72 4.61 -3.02
N ASN A 257 27.81 5.36 -2.80
CA ASN A 257 28.36 6.37 -3.71
C ASN A 257 28.66 5.75 -5.08
N ASP A 258 27.78 5.96 -6.09
CA ASP A 258 27.87 5.55 -7.52
C ASP A 258 26.71 4.67 -8.05
N THR A 259 25.78 4.24 -7.20
CA THR A 259 24.75 3.26 -7.61
C THR A 259 23.47 3.87 -8.18
N VAL A 260 23.21 5.15 -7.88
CA VAL A 260 22.01 5.86 -8.31
C VAL A 260 22.06 6.12 -9.82
N GLY A 261 21.02 5.72 -10.53
CA GLY A 261 20.89 5.92 -11.98
C GLY A 261 21.81 5.05 -12.85
N THR A 262 22.78 4.34 -12.25
CA THR A 262 23.80 3.59 -13.00
C THR A 262 23.46 2.10 -13.18
N LYS A 263 22.63 1.54 -12.29
CA LYS A 263 22.25 0.11 -12.32
C LYS A 263 20.76 -0.06 -12.07
N TYR A 264 20.14 -0.90 -12.90
CA TYR A 264 18.81 -1.43 -12.63
C TYR A 264 18.89 -2.55 -11.58
N LYS A 265 18.08 -2.45 -10.53
CA LYS A 265 17.91 -3.50 -9.54
C LYS A 265 16.48 -3.48 -8.99
N TYR A 266 15.67 -4.44 -9.43
CA TYR A 266 14.29 -4.59 -8.97
C TYR A 266 14.21 -4.61 -7.44
N ASN A 267 13.38 -3.75 -6.87
CA ASN A 267 13.27 -3.56 -5.42
C ASN A 267 11.94 -2.89 -5.03
N GLY A 268 11.55 -3.06 -3.76
CA GLY A 268 10.43 -2.37 -3.12
C GLY A 268 10.85 -1.15 -2.31
N MET A 269 12.10 -1.10 -1.82
CA MET A 269 12.56 0.00 -0.96
C MET A 269 12.48 1.38 -1.61
N GLY A 270 12.63 1.49 -2.93
CA GLY A 270 12.39 2.74 -3.65
C GLY A 270 10.95 3.23 -3.54
N PHE A 271 9.98 2.31 -3.57
CA PHE A 271 8.56 2.61 -3.39
C PHE A 271 8.28 3.05 -1.96
N ASP A 272 8.88 2.39 -0.97
CA ASP A 272 8.76 2.79 0.45
C ASP A 272 9.35 4.18 0.69
N LEU A 273 10.51 4.49 0.10
CA LEU A 273 11.12 5.82 0.17
C LEU A 273 10.23 6.88 -0.49
N ALA A 274 9.61 6.56 -1.63
CA ALA A 274 8.62 7.45 -2.25
C ALA A 274 7.39 7.66 -1.35
N GLY A 275 6.98 6.62 -0.63
CA GLY A 275 6.04 6.67 0.49
C GLY A 275 6.40 7.75 1.51
N LYS A 276 7.62 7.68 2.06
CA LYS A 276 8.11 8.65 3.05
C LYS A 276 8.09 10.09 2.55
N VAL A 277 8.42 10.31 1.27
CA VAL A 277 8.28 11.64 0.66
C VAL A 277 6.82 12.09 0.64
N MET A 278 5.88 11.23 0.22
CA MET A 278 4.45 11.56 0.22
C MET A 278 3.90 11.83 1.64
N GLU A 279 4.38 11.11 2.66
CA GLU A 279 4.02 11.34 4.06
C GLU A 279 4.47 12.73 4.55
N VAL A 280 5.73 13.09 4.30
CA VAL A 280 6.27 14.41 4.70
C VAL A 280 5.56 15.55 3.98
N VAL A 281 5.31 15.39 2.68
CA VAL A 281 4.65 16.42 1.88
C VAL A 281 3.20 16.63 2.31
N SER A 282 2.47 15.55 2.63
CA SER A 282 1.05 15.61 2.96
C SER A 282 0.74 15.80 4.45
N GLY A 283 1.69 15.50 5.34
CA GLY A 283 1.43 15.44 6.79
C GLY A 283 0.47 14.32 7.20
N LYS A 284 0.25 13.33 6.32
CA LYS A 284 -0.61 12.16 6.55
C LYS A 284 0.20 10.88 6.38
N SER A 285 -0.16 9.84 7.11
CA SER A 285 0.36 8.51 6.87
C SER A 285 0.03 8.03 5.46
N ILE A 286 0.90 7.22 4.88
CA ILE A 286 0.68 6.70 3.52
C ILE A 286 -0.59 5.84 3.45
N PHE A 287 -0.91 5.09 4.51
CA PHE A 287 -2.12 4.29 4.57
C PHE A 287 -3.38 5.15 4.58
N ARG A 288 -3.38 6.30 5.28
CA ARG A 288 -4.48 7.28 5.18
C ARG A 288 -4.62 7.76 3.74
N LEU A 289 -3.51 8.09 3.08
CA LEU A 289 -3.53 8.57 1.71
C LEU A 289 -4.14 7.53 0.76
N PHE A 290 -3.79 6.26 0.88
CA PHE A 290 -4.40 5.20 0.06
C PHE A 290 -5.91 5.08 0.28
N HIS A 291 -6.37 5.09 1.54
CA HIS A 291 -7.80 5.00 1.80
C HIS A 291 -8.57 6.22 1.27
N GLU A 292 -8.13 7.43 1.62
CA GLU A 292 -8.87 8.66 1.30
C GLU A 292 -8.84 9.00 -0.20
N TYR A 293 -7.75 8.69 -0.91
CA TYR A 293 -7.51 9.18 -2.28
C TYR A 293 -7.53 8.08 -3.35
N LEU A 294 -7.54 6.81 -2.96
CA LEU A 294 -7.58 5.70 -3.91
C LEU A 294 -8.71 4.71 -3.62
N TYR A 295 -8.69 4.03 -2.47
CA TYR A 295 -9.61 2.92 -2.20
C TYR A 295 -11.06 3.34 -2.07
N GLU A 296 -11.37 4.29 -1.18
CA GLU A 296 -12.76 4.72 -1.00
C GLU A 296 -13.33 5.42 -2.24
N PRO A 297 -12.59 6.33 -2.92
CA PRO A 297 -13.12 6.95 -4.12
C PRO A 297 -13.42 5.97 -5.25
N LEU A 298 -12.70 4.84 -5.33
CA LEU A 298 -12.89 3.76 -6.31
C LEU A 298 -13.89 2.69 -5.85
N GLY A 299 -14.26 2.66 -4.57
CA GLY A 299 -15.12 1.61 -4.00
C GLY A 299 -14.41 0.26 -3.83
N MET A 300 -13.10 0.27 -3.60
CA MET A 300 -12.28 -0.94 -3.40
C MET A 300 -12.41 -1.42 -1.95
N GLU A 301 -13.51 -2.11 -1.67
CA GLU A 301 -13.88 -2.50 -0.30
C GLU A 301 -13.03 -3.66 0.23
N ASN A 302 -12.41 -4.47 -0.63
CA ASN A 302 -11.62 -5.65 -0.25
C ASN A 302 -10.12 -5.44 -0.47
N THR A 303 -9.67 -4.19 -0.53
CA THR A 303 -8.25 -3.83 -0.67
C THR A 303 -7.71 -3.08 0.54
N PHE A 304 -6.50 -3.45 0.99
CA PHE A 304 -5.75 -2.74 2.03
C PHE A 304 -4.24 -3.01 1.94
N HIS A 305 -3.42 -2.06 2.38
CA HIS A 305 -1.98 -2.26 2.59
C HIS A 305 -1.72 -2.81 3.99
N VAL A 306 -0.66 -3.61 4.14
CA VAL A 306 -0.33 -4.22 5.43
C VAL A 306 0.94 -3.65 6.06
N TRP A 307 2.01 -3.37 5.31
CA TRP A 307 3.29 -2.92 5.90
C TRP A 307 4.28 -2.18 4.98
N ASP A 308 4.29 -2.47 3.68
CA ASP A 308 5.18 -1.84 2.67
C ASP A 308 4.46 -1.47 1.37
N LEU A 309 5.10 -0.65 0.53
CA LEU A 309 4.55 -0.08 -0.71
C LEU A 309 5.05 -0.77 -1.98
N GLY A 310 5.81 -1.85 -1.83
CA GLY A 310 6.33 -2.67 -2.92
C GLY A 310 5.72 -4.07 -2.99
N TYR A 311 5.07 -4.57 -1.93
CA TYR A 311 4.68 -5.98 -1.83
C TYR A 311 3.38 -6.26 -1.04
N SER A 312 3.05 -5.46 -0.02
CA SER A 312 2.06 -5.84 1.01
C SER A 312 0.57 -5.60 0.76
N VAL A 313 0.12 -5.26 -0.45
CA VAL A 313 -1.32 -5.08 -0.68
C VAL A 313 -2.03 -6.44 -0.63
N GLN A 314 -3.15 -6.47 0.09
CA GLN A 314 -4.16 -7.50 -0.09
C GLN A 314 -5.30 -6.95 -0.94
N SER A 315 -5.79 -7.73 -1.90
CA SER A 315 -6.87 -7.33 -2.82
C SER A 315 -7.62 -8.53 -3.39
N THR A 316 -8.74 -8.28 -4.05
CA THR A 316 -9.47 -9.24 -4.90
C THR A 316 -9.17 -8.99 -6.38
N ALA A 317 -9.48 -9.97 -7.25
CA ALA A 317 -9.39 -9.79 -8.70
C ALA A 317 -10.33 -8.69 -9.20
N TYR A 318 -11.50 -8.52 -8.57
CA TYR A 318 -12.43 -7.44 -8.89
C TYR A 318 -11.85 -6.06 -8.60
N ASP A 319 -11.33 -5.84 -7.40
CA ASP A 319 -10.72 -4.55 -7.05
C ASP A 319 -9.50 -4.24 -7.93
N LEU A 320 -8.68 -5.24 -8.26
CA LEU A 320 -7.60 -5.09 -9.24
C LEU A 320 -8.10 -4.68 -10.62
N SER A 321 -9.22 -5.26 -11.07
CA SER A 321 -9.81 -4.92 -12.37
C SER A 321 -10.31 -3.47 -12.45
N ILE A 322 -10.72 -2.88 -11.31
CA ILE A 322 -11.06 -1.45 -11.23
C ILE A 322 -9.83 -0.60 -11.58
N LEU A 323 -8.67 -0.90 -10.99
CA LEU A 323 -7.43 -0.19 -11.30
C LEU A 323 -6.96 -0.43 -12.74
N ALA A 324 -7.05 -1.67 -13.23
CA ALA A 324 -6.72 -1.98 -14.61
C ALA A 324 -7.57 -1.14 -15.58
N GLN A 325 -8.88 -1.06 -15.35
CA GLN A 325 -9.78 -0.23 -16.15
C GLN A 325 -9.47 1.27 -16.00
N MET A 326 -9.13 1.74 -14.80
CA MET A 326 -8.71 3.13 -14.57
C MET A 326 -7.45 3.48 -15.38
N VAL A 327 -6.48 2.56 -15.44
CA VAL A 327 -5.25 2.69 -16.23
C VAL A 327 -5.56 2.70 -17.73
N LEU A 328 -6.43 1.80 -18.23
CA LEU A 328 -6.89 1.81 -19.62
C LEU A 328 -7.55 3.16 -20.00
N ASN A 329 -8.29 3.73 -19.06
CA ASN A 329 -8.91 5.05 -19.18
C ASN A 329 -7.94 6.23 -18.93
N LYS A 330 -6.64 5.96 -18.78
CA LYS A 330 -5.57 6.96 -18.59
C LYS A 330 -5.80 7.87 -17.38
N GLY A 331 -6.15 7.27 -16.24
CA GLY A 331 -6.26 7.96 -14.94
C GLY A 331 -7.68 8.37 -14.55
N SER A 332 -8.70 7.84 -15.21
CA SER A 332 -10.11 8.13 -14.89
C SER A 332 -10.93 6.85 -14.71
N TYR A 333 -11.96 6.89 -13.88
CA TYR A 333 -12.86 5.74 -13.72
C TYR A 333 -14.28 6.22 -13.39
N GLY A 334 -15.26 5.74 -14.16
CA GLY A 334 -16.66 6.17 -14.05
C GLY A 334 -16.78 7.67 -14.28
N GLY A 335 -16.94 8.46 -13.21
CA GLY A 335 -17.07 9.92 -13.28
C GLY A 335 -15.97 10.71 -12.57
N LYS A 336 -14.85 10.08 -12.23
CA LYS A 336 -13.76 10.71 -11.48
C LYS A 336 -12.45 10.63 -12.26
N LYS A 337 -11.66 11.71 -12.22
CA LYS A 337 -10.29 11.78 -12.73
C LYS A 337 -9.31 11.88 -11.55
N TYR A 338 -8.41 10.91 -11.46
CA TYR A 338 -7.39 10.79 -10.42
C TYR A 338 -6.09 11.49 -10.85
N PHE A 339 -5.71 11.31 -12.12
CA PHE A 339 -4.63 12.04 -12.77
C PHE A 339 -4.96 12.25 -14.25
N SER A 340 -4.28 13.18 -14.90
CA SER A 340 -4.48 13.48 -16.32
C SER A 340 -3.82 12.46 -17.23
N LYS A 341 -4.29 12.44 -18.48
CA LYS A 341 -3.64 11.71 -19.57
C LYS A 341 -2.19 12.18 -19.80
N GLU A 342 -1.90 13.46 -19.61
CA GLU A 342 -0.54 13.99 -19.70
C GLU A 342 0.36 13.38 -18.61
N THR A 343 -0.13 13.33 -17.37
CA THR A 343 0.58 12.64 -16.29
C THR A 343 0.77 11.16 -16.60
N PHE A 344 -0.25 10.47 -17.11
CA PHE A 344 -0.13 9.07 -17.54
C PHE A 344 0.96 8.84 -18.60
N GLU A 345 1.14 9.79 -19.52
CA GLU A 345 2.18 9.70 -20.57
C GLU A 345 3.57 10.05 -20.04
N LYS A 346 3.65 10.79 -18.92
CA LYS A 346 4.89 11.26 -18.30
C LYS A 346 5.51 10.25 -17.33
N ILE A 347 4.69 9.52 -16.58
CA ILE A 347 5.11 8.53 -15.57
C ILE A 347 5.13 7.13 -16.15
#